data_AF-A0A9Q0CZ07-F1
#
_entry.id   AF-A0A9Q0CZ07-F1
#
_cell.length_a   1.000
_cell.length_b   1.000
_cell.length_c   1.000
_cell.angle_alpha   90.00
_cell.angle_beta   90.00
_cell.angle_gamma   90.00
#
_symmetry.space_group_name_H-M   'P 1'
#
loop_
_entity.id
_entity.type
_entity.pdbx_description
1 polymer ?
#
loop_
_entity_poly.entity_id
_entity_poly.type
_entity_poly.pdbx_seq_one_letter_code
_entity_poly.pdbx_strand_id
1 'polypeptide(L)'
;MASASLLRLSLSNPTTSLYPKPNYPLFQPRTRIAIKPNRYHLITPLCHPDSITNNSPTSSIPLSTSSPPSTLFANWTPPRPLWRSLSALVLAGQVAHRVITGRVHRRNMLQQLERVGPGSTGVSLLTAAFVGMAFTIQFVREFTRLGLHRSVGGVLALALSRELSPVVTAVVAAGRVGSAFAAELGTMQVSEQTDTLRVLGTQPVDYLVTPRVLACILALPILTLLCFVVGLASSAFLADTIFGVSINIILDSARRALRPWDVLSSMIKSQVFGAVISVVSCAWGVTTHGGAKGVGESTTSAVVISLVGIFIADFALSYLFFQGAGDSLKYAMG
;
A
#
# COMPACT_ATOMS: atom_id res chain seq x y z
N MET A 1 -22.78 -6.42 39.43
CA MET A 1 -24.05 -6.75 40.12
C MET A 1 -24.89 -5.48 40.13
N ALA A 2 -26.13 -5.43 39.63
CA ALA A 2 -26.98 -6.49 39.07
C ALA A 2 -27.88 -5.97 37.92
N SER A 3 -28.57 -6.92 37.27
CA SER A 3 -29.71 -6.90 36.33
C SER A 3 -30.32 -5.55 35.89
N ALA A 4 -30.62 -5.27 34.61
CA ALA A 4 -31.33 -6.05 33.58
C ALA A 4 -32.83 -6.30 33.86
N SER A 5 -33.72 -5.48 33.26
CA SER A 5 -35.04 -5.86 32.71
C SER A 5 -35.84 -4.63 32.25
N LEU A 6 -36.19 -4.54 30.97
CA LEU A 6 -37.57 -4.76 30.51
C LEU A 6 -37.66 -4.60 28.99
N LEU A 7 -38.25 -5.60 28.33
CA LEU A 7 -38.41 -5.71 26.89
C LEU A 7 -39.84 -6.21 26.65
N ARG A 8 -40.70 -5.42 25.98
CA ARG A 8 -41.77 -5.83 25.04
C ARG A 8 -43.00 -4.90 25.00
N LEU A 9 -43.25 -4.41 23.79
CA LEU A 9 -44.53 -4.42 23.06
C LEU A 9 -45.76 -3.72 23.65
N SER A 10 -46.25 -2.72 22.91
CA SER A 10 -47.62 -2.78 22.37
C SER A 10 -47.66 -2.20 20.95
N LEU A 11 -48.62 -2.64 20.15
CA LEU A 11 -48.71 -2.45 18.69
C LEU A 11 -49.58 -1.25 18.29
N SER A 12 -49.19 -0.53 17.24
CA SER A 12 -50.14 0.14 16.33
C SER A 12 -49.50 0.46 14.97
N ASN A 13 -50.17 0.04 13.90
CA ASN A 13 -49.89 0.25 12.47
C ASN A 13 -51.27 0.05 11.77
N PRO A 14 -51.59 0.61 10.58
CA PRO A 14 -50.78 1.44 9.69
C PRO A 14 -51.48 2.75 9.22
N THR A 15 -50.75 3.62 8.52
CA THR A 15 -51.33 4.36 7.38
C THR A 15 -50.26 4.87 6.40
N THR A 16 -50.53 4.58 5.13
CA THR A 16 -49.97 5.17 3.90
C THR A 16 -49.30 6.54 3.99
N SER A 17 -48.10 6.65 3.42
CA SER A 17 -47.62 7.89 2.79
C SER A 17 -46.91 7.57 1.47
N LEU A 18 -47.24 8.35 0.43
CA LEU A 18 -46.76 8.16 -0.95
C LEU A 18 -45.30 8.57 -1.09
N TYR A 19 -44.49 7.73 -1.73
CA TYR A 19 -43.28 8.18 -2.44
C TYR A 19 -43.24 7.54 -3.84
N PRO A 20 -43.03 8.34 -4.91
CA PRO A 20 -43.01 7.82 -6.28
C PRO A 20 -41.73 7.01 -6.54
N LYS A 21 -41.88 5.85 -7.17
CA LYS A 21 -40.74 5.04 -7.64
C LYS A 21 -40.04 5.72 -8.82
N PRO A 22 -38.71 5.89 -8.81
CA PRO A 22 -37.98 6.24 -10.02
C PRO A 22 -37.96 5.05 -10.99
N ASN A 23 -38.39 5.27 -12.23
CA ASN A 23 -38.32 4.28 -13.30
C ASN A 23 -36.87 4.00 -13.69
N TYR A 24 -36.37 2.80 -13.38
CA TYR A 24 -35.17 2.24 -14.00
C TYR A 24 -35.58 1.45 -15.26
N PRO A 25 -34.92 1.66 -16.42
CA PRO A 25 -35.12 0.80 -17.57
C PRO A 25 -34.58 -0.60 -17.28
N LEU A 26 -35.43 -1.62 -17.40
CA LEU A 26 -35.05 -3.03 -17.26
C LEU A 26 -34.07 -3.43 -18.37
N PHE A 27 -32.79 -3.56 -18.02
CA PHE A 27 -31.78 -4.08 -18.94
C PHE A 27 -31.90 -5.61 -19.07
N GLN A 28 -32.66 -6.05 -20.07
CA GLN A 28 -32.82 -7.48 -20.38
C GLN A 28 -31.48 -8.10 -20.81
N PRO A 29 -31.07 -9.28 -20.30
CA PRO A 29 -29.88 -9.96 -20.77
C PRO A 29 -30.11 -10.54 -22.17
N ARG A 30 -29.53 -9.89 -23.20
CA ARG A 30 -29.53 -10.40 -24.58
C ARG A 30 -28.79 -11.74 -24.68
N THR A 31 -29.55 -12.77 -25.03
CA THR A 31 -29.16 -13.92 -25.89
C THR A 31 -27.70 -14.41 -25.82
N ARG A 32 -27.46 -15.54 -25.14
CA ARG A 32 -26.29 -16.38 -25.42
C ARG A 32 -26.33 -16.85 -26.87
N ILE A 33 -25.30 -16.50 -27.65
CA ILE A 33 -24.96 -17.20 -28.90
C ILE A 33 -23.83 -18.19 -28.58
N ALA A 34 -23.93 -19.40 -29.10
CA ALA A 34 -23.15 -20.55 -28.66
C ALA A 34 -21.83 -20.72 -29.44
N ILE A 35 -20.84 -21.35 -28.81
CA ILE A 35 -19.75 -22.04 -29.51
C ILE A 35 -19.71 -23.49 -29.04
N LYS A 36 -19.98 -24.39 -29.97
CA LYS A 36 -19.98 -25.85 -29.83
C LYS A 36 -18.63 -26.35 -30.34
N PRO A 37 -17.82 -27.12 -29.58
CA PRO A 37 -16.55 -27.63 -30.08
C PRO A 37 -16.82 -28.67 -31.16
N ASN A 38 -16.57 -28.31 -32.43
CA ASN A 38 -16.74 -29.22 -33.55
C ASN A 38 -15.51 -30.12 -33.71
N ARG A 39 -15.74 -31.43 -33.88
CA ARG A 39 -14.71 -32.38 -34.32
C ARG A 39 -14.32 -32.06 -35.76
N TYR A 40 -13.03 -32.19 -36.07
CA TYR A 40 -12.58 -32.46 -37.43
C TYR A 40 -11.84 -33.80 -37.47
N HIS A 41 -12.14 -34.58 -38.52
CA HIS A 41 -11.68 -35.95 -38.80
C HIS A 41 -10.29 -36.01 -39.46
N LEU A 42 -9.73 -37.23 -39.61
CA LEU A 42 -8.85 -37.80 -40.68
C LEU A 42 -7.90 -38.86 -40.05
N ILE A 43 -7.60 -40.08 -40.55
CA ILE A 43 -8.20 -41.03 -41.54
C ILE A 43 -7.86 -42.46 -41.06
N THR A 44 -8.80 -43.43 -41.09
CA THR A 44 -8.52 -44.84 -41.51
C THR A 44 -9.83 -45.59 -41.87
N PRO A 45 -9.82 -46.52 -42.85
CA PRO A 45 -11.04 -47.05 -43.48
C PRO A 45 -11.60 -48.35 -42.89
N LEU A 46 -12.75 -48.75 -43.44
CA LEU A 46 -13.61 -49.90 -43.10
C LEU A 46 -12.94 -51.28 -43.23
N CYS A 47 -13.22 -52.18 -42.27
CA CYS A 47 -13.61 -53.57 -42.58
C CYS A 47 -14.40 -54.22 -41.42
N HIS A 48 -15.31 -55.12 -41.77
CA HIS A 48 -16.11 -56.05 -40.95
C HIS A 48 -16.07 -57.41 -41.71
N PRO A 49 -16.43 -58.58 -41.14
CA PRO A 49 -16.89 -58.88 -39.77
C PRO A 49 -16.17 -60.12 -39.15
N ASP A 50 -16.83 -60.78 -38.19
CA ASP A 50 -16.59 -62.16 -37.69
C ASP A 50 -15.30 -62.42 -36.86
N SER A 51 -15.21 -63.46 -36.02
CA SER A 51 -16.16 -64.05 -35.05
C SER A 51 -15.37 -64.93 -34.04
N ILE A 52 -15.93 -65.18 -32.85
CA ILE A 52 -15.72 -66.38 -32.00
C ILE A 52 -14.29 -66.69 -31.44
N THR A 53 -14.19 -66.60 -30.10
CA THR A 53 -13.34 -67.33 -29.13
C THR A 53 -11.94 -67.88 -29.50
N ASN A 54 -10.94 -67.61 -28.63
CA ASN A 54 -10.32 -68.69 -27.83
C ASN A 54 -9.44 -68.19 -26.66
N ASN A 55 -9.30 -69.03 -25.63
CA ASN A 55 -8.51 -68.77 -24.42
C ASN A 55 -7.02 -69.11 -24.58
N SER A 56 -6.12 -68.35 -23.96
CA SER A 56 -5.06 -68.85 -23.06
C SER A 56 -4.14 -67.70 -22.57
N PRO A 57 -3.50 -67.83 -21.38
CA PRO A 57 -2.87 -66.71 -20.70
C PRO A 57 -1.38 -66.55 -21.05
N THR A 58 -0.92 -65.30 -21.23
CA THR A 58 0.51 -64.98 -21.31
C THR A 58 0.86 -63.81 -20.38
N SER A 59 1.51 -64.18 -19.27
CA SER A 59 2.53 -63.41 -18.52
C SER A 59 2.54 -61.88 -18.65
N SER A 60 2.14 -61.22 -17.57
CA SER A 60 2.40 -59.81 -17.33
C SER A 60 3.91 -59.49 -17.30
N ILE A 61 4.36 -58.61 -18.19
CA ILE A 61 5.60 -57.84 -18.02
C ILE A 61 5.22 -56.35 -18.04
N PRO A 62 5.13 -55.66 -16.89
CA PRO A 62 5.01 -54.21 -16.89
C PRO A 62 6.37 -53.63 -17.31
N LEU A 63 6.46 -53.16 -18.56
CA LEU A 63 7.65 -52.45 -19.02
C LEU A 63 7.77 -51.16 -18.21
N SER A 64 8.79 -51.08 -17.37
CA SER A 64 9.07 -49.90 -16.54
C SER A 64 9.51 -48.73 -17.42
N THR A 65 8.57 -47.86 -17.77
CA THR A 65 8.87 -46.51 -18.26
C THR A 65 9.58 -45.75 -17.16
N SER A 66 10.91 -45.79 -17.20
CA SER A 66 11.78 -44.99 -16.34
C SER A 66 11.42 -43.52 -16.47
N SER A 67 10.82 -42.94 -15.43
CA SER A 67 10.68 -41.50 -15.32
C SER A 67 12.07 -40.87 -15.42
N PRO A 68 12.26 -39.80 -16.22
CA PRO A 68 13.55 -39.11 -16.25
C PRO A 68 13.88 -38.60 -14.84
N PRO A 69 15.16 -38.58 -14.44
CA PRO A 69 15.56 -38.18 -13.10
C PRO A 69 15.03 -36.78 -12.83
N SER A 70 14.28 -36.63 -11.73
CA SER A 70 13.74 -35.35 -11.29
C SER A 70 14.88 -34.41 -10.93
N THR A 71 15.30 -33.59 -11.90
CA THR A 71 16.26 -32.52 -11.64
C THR A 71 15.66 -31.60 -10.59
N LEU A 72 16.43 -31.36 -9.52
CA LEU A 72 15.97 -30.68 -8.29
C LEU A 72 15.44 -29.25 -8.53
N PHE A 73 15.69 -28.70 -9.73
CA PHE A 73 15.31 -27.36 -10.16
C PHE A 73 14.19 -27.30 -11.20
N ALA A 74 13.67 -28.43 -11.72
CA ALA A 74 12.62 -28.42 -12.76
C ALA A 74 11.29 -27.79 -12.32
N ASN A 75 10.95 -27.90 -11.03
CA ASN A 75 9.70 -27.37 -10.46
C ASN A 75 9.85 -25.97 -9.86
N TRP A 76 11.04 -25.34 -9.94
CA TRP A 76 11.29 -24.05 -9.31
C TRP A 76 10.79 -22.89 -10.17
N THR A 77 9.47 -22.65 -10.10
CA THR A 77 8.92 -21.37 -10.57
C THR A 77 9.18 -20.30 -9.49
N PRO A 78 9.84 -19.18 -9.83
CA PRO A 78 10.08 -18.12 -8.84
C PRO A 78 8.73 -17.56 -8.39
N PRO A 79 8.52 -17.32 -7.07
CA PRO A 79 7.23 -16.88 -6.57
C PRO A 79 6.83 -15.56 -7.23
N ARG A 80 5.62 -15.53 -7.82
CA ARG A 80 5.05 -14.40 -8.57
C ARG A 80 5.25 -13.00 -7.93
N PRO A 81 5.14 -12.79 -6.60
CA PRO A 81 5.46 -11.48 -6.01
C PRO A 81 6.92 -11.04 -6.20
N LEU A 82 7.88 -11.96 -6.20
CA LEU A 82 9.32 -11.67 -6.26
C LEU A 82 9.71 -11.13 -7.66
N TRP A 83 9.15 -11.71 -8.73
CA TRP A 83 9.31 -11.19 -10.10
C TRP A 83 8.65 -9.80 -10.26
N ARG A 84 7.47 -9.58 -9.65
CA ARG A 84 6.84 -8.25 -9.63
C ARG A 84 7.67 -7.24 -8.83
N SER A 85 8.32 -7.64 -7.73
CA SER A 85 9.21 -6.75 -6.96
C SER A 85 10.44 -6.33 -7.77
N LEU A 86 11.01 -7.24 -8.57
CA LEU A 86 12.06 -6.90 -9.54
C LEU A 86 11.56 -5.85 -10.55
N SER A 87 10.32 -5.99 -11.05
CA SER A 87 9.72 -5.03 -11.98
C SER A 87 9.47 -3.64 -11.37
N ALA A 88 9.13 -3.56 -10.07
CA ALA A 88 9.07 -2.28 -9.36
C ALA A 88 10.45 -1.62 -9.23
N LEU A 89 11.51 -2.39 -9.03
CA LEU A 89 12.88 -1.86 -8.94
C LEU A 89 13.35 -1.31 -10.30
N VAL A 90 13.03 -1.99 -11.41
CA VAL A 90 13.26 -1.48 -12.77
C VAL A 90 12.43 -0.22 -13.04
N LEU A 91 11.16 -0.19 -12.64
CA LEU A 91 10.31 1.00 -12.75
C LEU A 91 10.84 2.16 -11.89
N ALA A 92 11.38 1.90 -10.69
CA ALA A 92 12.02 2.92 -9.86
C ALA A 92 13.19 3.58 -10.61
N GLY A 93 14.08 2.78 -11.20
CA GLY A 93 15.19 3.27 -12.02
C GLY A 93 14.75 4.08 -13.24
N GLN A 94 13.73 3.59 -13.97
CA GLN A 94 13.15 4.31 -15.10
C GLN A 94 12.51 5.64 -14.69
N VAL A 95 11.73 5.67 -13.61
CA VAL A 95 11.10 6.89 -13.10
C VAL A 95 12.16 7.87 -12.60
N ALA A 96 13.19 7.42 -11.86
CA ALA A 96 14.28 8.28 -11.42
C ALA A 96 15.00 8.95 -12.62
N HIS A 97 15.37 8.16 -13.63
CA HIS A 97 15.96 8.68 -14.86
C HIS A 97 15.04 9.67 -15.61
N ARG A 98 13.73 9.40 -15.64
CA ARG A 98 12.72 10.26 -16.29
C ARG A 98 12.43 11.55 -15.54
N VAL A 99 12.44 11.51 -14.21
CA VAL A 99 12.37 12.71 -13.35
C VAL A 99 13.57 13.62 -13.61
N ILE A 100 14.78 13.04 -13.69
CA ILE A 100 16.02 13.78 -13.98
C ILE A 100 16.02 14.35 -15.42
N THR A 101 15.43 13.65 -16.41
CA THR A 101 15.31 14.14 -17.80
C THR A 101 14.12 15.08 -18.06
N GLY A 102 13.39 15.51 -17.02
CA GLY A 102 12.61 16.76 -17.03
C GLY A 102 11.30 16.81 -17.82
N ARG A 103 10.88 15.73 -18.52
CA ARG A 103 9.61 15.69 -19.28
C ARG A 103 8.38 15.45 -18.39
N VAL A 104 8.08 16.40 -17.50
CA VAL A 104 6.99 16.30 -16.51
C VAL A 104 5.74 17.09 -16.92
N HIS A 105 4.60 16.39 -17.04
CA HIS A 105 3.28 16.99 -17.26
C HIS A 105 2.77 17.70 -15.99
N ARG A 106 3.18 18.96 -15.80
CA ARG A 106 2.90 19.76 -14.58
C ARG A 106 1.42 19.80 -14.17
N ARG A 107 0.49 19.89 -15.14
CA ARG A 107 -0.97 19.91 -14.86
C ARG A 107 -1.45 18.60 -14.22
N ASN A 108 -1.00 17.46 -14.74
CA ASN A 108 -1.35 16.14 -14.19
C ASN A 108 -0.70 15.95 -12.81
N MET A 109 0.54 16.42 -12.62
CA MET A 109 1.23 16.40 -11.33
C MET A 109 0.48 17.21 -10.26
N LEU A 110 0.01 18.42 -10.59
CA LEU A 110 -0.78 19.26 -9.68
C LEU A 110 -2.09 18.59 -9.24
N GLN A 111 -2.83 17.97 -10.19
CA GLN A 111 -4.06 17.22 -9.88
C GLN A 111 -3.79 16.01 -8.97
N GLN A 112 -2.65 15.33 -9.14
CA GLN A 112 -2.27 14.25 -8.22
C GLN A 112 -1.84 14.81 -6.86
N LEU A 113 -1.11 15.92 -6.81
CA LEU A 113 -0.68 16.56 -5.57
C LEU A 113 -1.86 16.97 -4.67
N GLU A 114 -2.93 17.51 -5.25
CA GLU A 114 -4.18 17.85 -4.56
C GLU A 114 -4.88 16.61 -3.97
N ARG A 115 -4.89 15.49 -4.71
CA ARG A 115 -5.46 14.22 -4.24
C ARG A 115 -4.63 13.58 -3.11
N VAL A 116 -3.30 13.62 -3.23
CA VAL A 116 -2.39 13.02 -2.26
C VAL A 116 -2.36 13.80 -0.95
N GLY A 117 -2.07 15.11 -1.03
CA GLY A 117 -1.86 15.97 0.14
C GLY A 117 -3.18 16.31 0.85
N PRO A 118 -3.92 17.35 0.42
CA PRO A 118 -5.21 17.75 1.00
C PRO A 118 -6.15 16.58 1.26
N GLY A 119 -6.26 15.64 0.31
CA GLY A 119 -7.07 14.44 0.48
C GLY A 119 -6.70 13.62 1.72
N SER A 120 -5.41 13.43 2.01
CA SER A 120 -4.91 12.55 3.10
C SER A 120 -4.65 13.26 4.42
N THR A 121 -4.68 14.60 4.45
CA THR A 121 -4.46 15.40 5.67
C THR A 121 -5.36 14.98 6.82
N GLY A 122 -6.69 14.93 6.62
CA GLY A 122 -7.64 14.65 7.71
C GLY A 122 -7.38 13.32 8.44
N VAL A 123 -7.23 12.23 7.68
CA VAL A 123 -6.98 10.90 8.25
C VAL A 123 -5.60 10.84 8.92
N SER A 124 -4.56 11.39 8.27
CA SER A 124 -3.19 11.31 8.78
C SER A 124 -3.00 12.12 10.07
N LEU A 125 -3.64 13.30 10.17
CA LEU A 125 -3.64 14.10 11.39
C LEU A 125 -4.37 13.42 12.55
N LEU A 126 -5.54 12.82 12.28
CA LEU A 126 -6.30 12.10 13.30
C LEU A 126 -5.52 10.88 13.83
N THR A 127 -4.92 10.09 12.95
CA THR A 127 -4.08 8.96 13.36
C THR A 127 -2.85 9.43 14.15
N ALA A 128 -2.16 10.47 13.70
CA ALA A 128 -1.00 11.02 14.40
C ALA A 128 -1.35 11.55 15.81
N ALA A 129 -2.51 12.20 15.95
CA ALA A 129 -3.01 12.68 17.24
C ALA A 129 -3.20 11.53 18.24
N PHE A 130 -3.86 10.44 17.82
CA PHE A 130 -4.07 9.25 18.66
C PHE A 130 -2.78 8.48 18.95
N VAL A 131 -1.86 8.36 17.99
CA VAL A 131 -0.55 7.72 18.23
C VAL A 131 0.26 8.51 19.26
N GLY A 132 0.32 9.84 19.14
CA GLY A 132 0.98 10.70 20.14
C GLY A 132 0.39 10.54 21.54
N MET A 133 -0.94 10.56 21.65
CA MET A 133 -1.64 10.33 22.92
C MET A 133 -1.34 8.94 23.52
N ALA A 134 -1.44 7.87 22.73
CA ALA A 134 -1.16 6.50 23.18
C ALA A 134 0.30 6.30 23.61
N PHE A 135 1.24 6.96 22.92
CA PHE A 135 2.67 6.92 23.21
C PHE A 135 3.00 7.72 24.49
N THR A 136 2.34 8.88 24.69
CA THR A 136 2.45 9.70 25.90
C THR A 136 2.06 8.93 27.16
N ILE A 137 0.96 8.18 27.13
CA ILE A 137 0.51 7.36 28.27
C ILE A 137 1.60 6.37 28.72
N GLN A 138 2.35 5.81 27.77
CA GLN A 138 3.42 4.85 28.06
C GLN A 138 4.65 5.59 28.63
N PHE A 139 5.11 6.64 27.95
CA PHE A 139 6.33 7.35 28.33
C PHE A 139 6.22 8.13 29.64
N VAL A 140 5.11 8.85 29.87
CA VAL A 140 4.93 9.60 31.12
C VAL A 140 4.96 8.64 32.32
N ARG A 141 4.26 7.50 32.25
CA ARG A 141 4.17 6.55 33.36
C ARG A 141 5.53 5.96 33.74
N GLU A 142 6.35 5.55 32.78
CA GLU A 142 7.67 4.99 33.10
C GLU A 142 8.68 6.06 33.55
N PHE A 143 8.65 7.26 32.96
CA PHE A 143 9.55 8.33 33.38
C PHE A 143 9.17 8.92 34.74
N THR A 144 7.88 8.97 35.09
CA THR A 144 7.41 9.33 36.43
C THR A 144 7.94 8.37 37.49
N ARG A 145 7.94 7.05 37.23
CA ARG A 145 8.54 6.04 38.12
C ARG A 145 10.03 6.25 38.34
N LEU A 146 10.75 6.71 37.31
CA LEU A 146 12.18 7.04 37.38
C LEU A 146 12.47 8.46 37.90
N GLY A 147 11.44 9.24 38.29
CA GLY A 147 11.56 10.63 38.74
C GLY A 147 11.85 11.65 37.62
N LEU A 148 11.98 11.22 36.37
CA LEU A 148 12.50 11.98 35.22
C LEU A 148 11.44 12.86 34.49
N HIS A 149 10.49 13.42 35.24
CA HIS A 149 9.36 14.21 34.73
C HIS A 149 9.75 15.33 33.73
N ARG A 150 10.88 16.00 33.96
CA ARG A 150 11.36 17.11 33.11
C ARG A 150 11.97 16.66 31.77
N SER A 151 12.25 15.37 31.60
CA SER A 151 12.87 14.81 30.39
C SER A 151 11.88 14.15 29.43
N VAL A 152 10.61 13.97 29.85
CA VAL A 152 9.59 13.24 29.09
C VAL A 152 9.35 13.88 27.72
N GLY A 153 9.11 15.20 27.68
CA GLY A 153 8.82 15.91 26.43
C GLY A 153 9.97 15.82 25.41
N GLY A 154 11.22 15.82 25.88
CA GLY A 154 12.39 15.63 25.04
C GLY A 154 12.43 14.26 24.34
N VAL A 155 12.28 13.19 25.12
CA VAL A 155 12.31 11.81 24.57
C VAL A 155 11.10 11.55 23.67
N LEU A 156 9.92 12.02 24.09
CA LEU A 156 8.68 11.97 23.32
C LEU A 156 8.83 12.62 21.94
N ALA A 157 9.36 13.85 21.89
CA ALA A 157 9.52 14.58 20.65
C ALA A 157 10.62 13.98 19.74
N LEU A 158 11.69 13.43 20.31
CA LEU A 158 12.71 12.68 19.56
C LEU A 158 12.14 11.42 18.91
N ALA A 159 11.34 10.63 19.64
CA ALA A 159 10.71 9.42 19.10
C ALA A 159 9.62 9.73 18.05
N LEU A 160 8.85 10.80 18.26
CA LEU A 160 7.88 11.30 17.27
C LEU A 160 8.59 11.76 16.00
N SER A 161 9.60 12.62 16.10
CA SER A 161 10.29 13.17 14.92
C SER A 161 11.03 12.09 14.12
N ARG A 162 11.83 11.23 14.77
CA ARG A 162 12.75 10.31 14.07
C ARG A 162 12.08 9.10 13.42
N GLU A 163 11.09 8.52 14.10
CA GLU A 163 10.51 7.23 13.69
C GLU A 163 8.98 7.31 13.53
N LEU A 164 8.24 7.68 14.58
CA LEU A 164 6.78 7.51 14.59
C LEU A 164 6.05 8.40 13.57
N SER A 165 6.36 9.68 13.47
CA SER A 165 5.70 10.57 12.50
C SER A 165 5.93 10.15 11.04
N PRO A 166 7.17 9.97 10.53
CA PRO A 166 7.36 9.58 9.13
C PRO A 166 6.77 8.20 8.82
N VAL A 167 6.89 7.22 9.71
CA VAL A 167 6.32 5.87 9.50
C VAL A 167 4.79 5.88 9.54
N VAL A 168 4.16 6.52 10.54
CA VAL A 168 2.68 6.57 10.64
C VAL A 168 2.07 7.27 9.42
N THR A 169 2.63 8.41 9.00
CA THR A 169 2.17 9.11 7.80
C THR A 169 2.33 8.23 6.55
N ALA A 170 3.44 7.52 6.40
CA ALA A 170 3.67 6.61 5.28
C ALA A 170 2.71 5.41 5.27
N VAL A 171 2.43 4.79 6.41
CA VAL A 171 1.47 3.67 6.53
C VAL A 171 0.05 4.11 6.13
N VAL A 172 -0.41 5.26 6.62
CA VAL A 172 -1.73 5.82 6.26
C VAL A 172 -1.78 6.19 4.76
N ALA A 173 -0.71 6.79 4.23
CA ALA A 173 -0.61 7.12 2.80
C ALA A 173 -0.58 5.87 1.91
N ALA A 174 0.14 4.82 2.29
CA ALA A 174 0.15 3.53 1.58
C ALA A 174 -1.26 2.92 1.49
N GLY A 175 -1.97 2.88 2.62
CA GLY A 175 -3.33 2.36 2.68
C GLY A 175 -4.32 3.16 1.82
N ARG A 176 -4.28 4.49 1.85
CA ARG A 176 -5.25 5.33 1.13
C ARG A 176 -4.84 5.66 -0.31
N VAL A 177 -3.67 6.28 -0.47
CA VAL A 177 -3.17 6.77 -1.76
C VAL A 177 -2.61 5.61 -2.58
N GLY A 178 -1.84 4.72 -1.95
CA GLY A 178 -1.27 3.55 -2.60
C GLY A 178 -2.35 2.62 -3.17
N SER A 179 -3.43 2.37 -2.41
CA SER A 179 -4.60 1.62 -2.92
C SER A 179 -5.24 2.31 -4.12
N ALA A 180 -5.52 3.62 -4.02
CA ALA A 180 -6.16 4.37 -5.09
C ALA A 180 -5.34 4.35 -6.39
N PHE A 181 -4.02 4.49 -6.28
CA PHE A 181 -3.13 4.43 -7.45
C PHE A 181 -3.10 3.05 -8.10
N ALA A 182 -3.03 1.97 -7.31
CA ALA A 182 -3.06 0.61 -7.82
C ALA A 182 -4.42 0.28 -8.47
N ALA A 183 -5.54 0.69 -7.86
CA ALA A 183 -6.87 0.45 -8.37
C ALA A 183 -7.18 1.22 -9.66
N GLU A 184 -6.82 2.51 -9.74
CA GLU A 184 -6.97 3.32 -10.95
C GLU A 184 -6.17 2.72 -12.11
N LEU A 185 -4.86 2.47 -11.91
CA LEU A 185 -3.99 1.94 -12.96
C LEU A 185 -4.34 0.50 -13.35
N GLY A 186 -4.74 -0.34 -12.39
CA GLY A 186 -5.21 -1.68 -12.66
C GLY A 186 -6.50 -1.70 -13.49
N THR A 187 -7.41 -0.76 -13.24
CA THR A 187 -8.63 -0.58 -14.06
C THR A 187 -8.25 -0.14 -15.48
N MET A 188 -7.37 0.86 -15.63
CA MET A 188 -6.89 1.31 -16.94
C MET A 188 -6.18 0.19 -17.74
N GLN A 189 -5.41 -0.66 -17.06
CA GLN A 189 -4.70 -1.79 -17.68
C GLN A 189 -5.64 -2.93 -18.08
N VAL A 190 -6.69 -3.20 -17.30
CA VAL A 190 -7.72 -4.20 -17.61
C VAL A 190 -8.67 -3.72 -18.72
N SER A 191 -8.84 -2.41 -18.88
CA SER A 191 -9.64 -1.80 -19.96
C SER A 191 -8.83 -1.41 -21.20
N GLU A 192 -7.60 -1.92 -21.37
CA GLU A 192 -6.71 -1.68 -22.53
C GLU A 192 -6.39 -0.18 -22.81
N GLN A 193 -6.66 0.71 -21.85
CA GLN A 193 -6.43 2.15 -22.00
C GLN A 193 -4.94 2.50 -22.00
N THR A 194 -4.14 1.73 -21.24
CA THR A 194 -2.67 1.81 -21.23
C THR A 194 -2.05 1.41 -22.56
N ASP A 195 -2.66 0.45 -23.27
CA ASP A 195 -2.22 -0.01 -24.59
C ASP A 195 -2.67 0.97 -25.69
N THR A 196 -3.87 1.53 -25.56
CA THR A 196 -4.34 2.64 -26.41
C THR A 196 -3.35 3.82 -26.39
N LEU A 197 -2.79 4.20 -25.22
CA LEU A 197 -1.76 5.25 -25.13
C LEU A 197 -0.47 4.91 -25.91
N ARG A 198 -0.04 3.63 -25.90
CA ARG A 198 1.14 3.17 -26.66
C ARG A 198 0.91 3.30 -28.16
N VAL A 199 -0.28 2.95 -28.66
CA VAL A 199 -0.67 3.11 -30.07
C VAL A 199 -0.70 4.58 -30.48
N LEU A 200 -1.11 5.48 -29.58
CA LEU A 200 -1.05 6.94 -29.77
C LEU A 200 0.37 7.53 -29.59
N GLY A 201 1.43 6.71 -29.59
CA GLY A 201 2.82 7.16 -29.49
C GLY A 201 3.22 7.73 -28.12
N THR A 202 2.38 7.58 -27.09
CA THR A 202 2.61 8.14 -25.75
C THR A 202 3.02 7.05 -24.77
N GLN A 203 4.20 7.18 -24.15
CA GLN A 203 4.68 6.21 -23.17
C GLN A 203 3.82 6.26 -21.89
N PRO A 204 3.10 5.19 -21.50
CA PRO A 204 2.15 5.24 -20.39
C PRO A 204 2.83 5.47 -19.03
N VAL A 205 4.09 5.04 -18.86
CA VAL A 205 4.88 5.31 -17.64
C VAL A 205 5.11 6.81 -17.45
N ASP A 206 5.50 7.52 -18.51
CA ASP A 206 5.81 8.94 -18.48
C ASP A 206 4.55 9.80 -18.26
N TYR A 207 3.40 9.35 -18.79
CA TYR A 207 2.12 10.07 -18.68
C TYR A 207 1.33 9.78 -17.38
N LEU A 208 1.36 8.53 -16.90
CA LEU A 208 0.52 8.08 -15.77
C LEU A 208 1.29 7.91 -14.47
N VAL A 209 2.51 7.37 -14.50
CA VAL A 209 3.26 6.96 -13.29
C VAL A 209 4.11 8.12 -12.77
N THR A 210 4.93 8.73 -13.61
CA THR A 210 5.82 9.85 -13.23
C THR A 210 5.13 10.99 -12.46
N PRO A 211 3.96 11.54 -12.88
CA PRO A 211 3.30 12.60 -12.12
C PRO A 211 2.77 12.15 -10.75
N ARG A 212 2.37 10.87 -10.60
CA ARG A 212 1.93 10.30 -9.31
C ARG A 212 3.10 10.16 -8.33
N VAL A 213 4.25 9.70 -8.84
CA VAL A 213 5.48 9.54 -8.02
C VAL A 213 5.97 10.89 -7.51
N LEU A 214 6.06 11.90 -8.38
CA LEU A 214 6.45 13.26 -7.98
C LEU A 214 5.45 13.87 -6.98
N ALA A 215 4.14 13.68 -7.18
CA ALA A 215 3.13 14.15 -6.23
C ALA A 215 3.30 13.51 -4.84
N CYS A 216 3.56 12.21 -4.74
CA CYS A 216 3.83 11.54 -3.46
C CYS A 216 5.11 12.01 -2.78
N ILE A 217 6.23 12.13 -3.53
CA ILE A 217 7.52 12.58 -2.98
C ILE A 217 7.41 14.01 -2.41
N LEU A 218 6.63 14.89 -3.04
CA LEU A 218 6.44 16.26 -2.57
C LEU A 218 5.40 16.37 -1.43
N ALA A 219 4.33 15.58 -1.47
CA ALA A 219 3.26 15.66 -0.46
C ALA A 219 3.66 15.04 0.89
N LEU A 220 4.34 13.89 0.91
CA LEU A 220 4.61 13.17 2.16
C LEU A 220 5.49 13.92 3.18
N PRO A 221 6.57 14.65 2.84
CA PRO A 221 7.33 15.40 3.85
C PRO A 221 6.50 16.51 4.50
N ILE A 222 5.64 17.19 3.73
CA ILE A 222 4.72 18.21 4.25
C ILE A 222 3.70 17.55 5.20
N LEU A 223 3.12 16.43 4.78
CA LEU A 223 2.14 15.68 5.55
C LEU A 223 2.73 15.14 6.86
N THR A 224 3.99 14.69 6.82
CA THR A 224 4.74 14.20 8.00
C THR A 224 4.99 15.31 9.00
N LEU A 225 5.39 16.50 8.54
CA LEU A 225 5.62 17.66 9.41
C LEU A 225 4.33 18.09 10.12
N LEU A 226 3.20 18.08 9.40
CA LEU A 226 1.88 18.33 9.99
C LEU A 226 1.50 17.25 11.03
N CYS A 227 1.73 15.97 10.72
CA CYS A 227 1.52 14.85 11.65
C CYS A 227 2.42 14.95 12.90
N PHE A 228 3.67 15.41 12.76
CA PHE A 228 4.57 15.64 13.89
C PHE A 228 4.06 16.75 14.82
N VAL A 229 3.67 17.91 14.26
CA VAL A 229 3.14 19.04 15.04
C VAL A 229 1.87 18.65 15.78
N VAL A 230 0.91 18.00 15.10
CA VAL A 230 -0.35 17.57 15.72
C VAL A 230 -0.14 16.45 16.73
N GLY A 231 0.74 15.49 16.44
CA GLY A 231 1.07 14.40 17.36
C GLY A 231 1.77 14.91 18.64
N LEU A 232 2.65 15.90 18.53
CA LEU A 232 3.29 16.51 19.70
C LEU A 232 2.31 17.39 20.50
N ALA A 233 1.41 18.12 19.82
CA ALA A 233 0.40 18.94 20.46
C ALA A 233 -0.64 18.11 21.23
N SER A 234 -1.17 17.02 20.64
CA SER A 234 -2.11 16.12 21.32
C SER A 234 -1.45 15.43 22.51
N SER A 235 -0.17 15.09 22.38
CA SER A 235 0.63 14.51 23.46
C SER A 235 0.80 15.46 24.65
N ALA A 236 1.17 16.72 24.39
CA ALA A 236 1.33 17.72 25.44
C ALA A 236 0.00 18.01 26.16
N PHE A 237 -1.11 18.12 25.42
CA PHE A 237 -2.45 18.29 25.97
C PHE A 237 -2.87 17.11 26.88
N LEU A 238 -2.59 15.87 26.48
CA LEU A 238 -2.92 14.69 27.28
C LEU A 238 -2.07 14.59 28.56
N ALA A 239 -0.79 14.94 28.48
CA ALA A 239 0.12 14.90 29.62
C ALA A 239 -0.23 15.92 30.71
N ASP A 240 -0.71 17.11 30.30
CA ASP A 240 -1.22 18.14 31.19
C ASP A 240 -2.52 17.68 31.87
N THR A 241 -3.52 17.25 31.08
CA THR A 241 -4.86 16.90 31.56
C THR A 241 -4.94 15.61 32.38
N ILE A 242 -4.15 14.57 32.07
CA ILE A 242 -4.22 13.26 32.75
C ILE A 242 -3.12 13.10 33.80
N PHE A 243 -1.91 13.62 33.54
CA PHE A 243 -0.74 13.37 34.39
C PHE A 243 -0.25 14.61 35.16
N GLY A 244 -0.89 15.78 34.98
CA GLY A 244 -0.49 17.02 35.66
C GLY A 244 0.87 17.57 35.23
N VAL A 245 1.42 17.12 34.09
CA VAL A 245 2.70 17.58 33.58
C VAL A 245 2.47 18.77 32.65
N SER A 246 2.77 19.97 33.15
CA SER A 246 2.51 21.23 32.42
C SER A 246 3.02 21.21 30.99
N ILE A 247 2.16 21.63 30.05
CA ILE A 247 2.47 21.79 28.61
C ILE A 247 3.82 22.51 28.39
N ASN A 248 4.09 23.57 29.15
CA ASN A 248 5.33 24.35 29.02
C ASN A 248 6.59 23.50 29.30
N ILE A 249 6.56 22.63 30.31
CA ILE A 249 7.68 21.73 30.65
C ILE A 249 7.94 20.77 29.49
N ILE A 250 6.87 20.26 28.85
CA ILE A 250 6.96 19.33 27.74
C ILE A 250 7.53 20.02 26.50
N LEU A 251 7.04 21.21 26.15
CA LEU A 251 7.51 21.97 25.01
C LEU A 251 8.95 22.47 25.18
N ASP A 252 9.34 22.94 26.37
CA ASP A 252 10.73 23.33 26.65
C ASP A 252 11.69 22.13 26.71
N SER A 253 11.22 20.97 27.14
CA SER A 253 11.98 19.71 27.09
C SER A 253 12.15 19.24 25.64
N ALA A 254 11.06 19.26 24.84
CA ALA A 254 11.07 18.96 23.42
C ALA A 254 12.01 19.89 22.64
N ARG A 255 11.92 21.21 22.85
CA ARG A 255 12.74 22.22 22.18
C ARG A 255 14.23 22.09 22.48
N ARG A 256 14.61 21.65 23.68
CA ARG A 256 16.02 21.41 24.04
C ARG A 256 16.56 20.07 23.52
N ALA A 257 15.69 19.08 23.31
CA ALA A 257 16.07 17.77 22.80
C ALA A 257 16.13 17.72 21.27
N LEU A 258 15.17 18.33 20.57
CA LEU A 258 15.11 18.35 19.11
C LEU A 258 16.29 19.13 18.52
N ARG A 259 16.96 18.52 17.54
CA ARG A 259 17.92 19.19 16.67
C ARG A 259 17.28 19.44 15.30
N PRO A 260 17.69 20.48 14.55
CA PRO A 260 17.23 20.69 13.17
C PRO A 260 17.45 19.46 12.28
N TRP A 261 18.50 18.68 12.55
CA TRP A 261 18.79 17.42 11.86
C TRP A 261 17.71 16.34 12.05
N ASP A 262 17.05 16.27 13.21
CA ASP A 262 15.99 15.28 13.45
C ASP A 262 14.77 15.55 12.56
N VAL A 263 14.43 16.82 12.37
CA VAL A 263 13.36 17.25 11.45
C VAL A 263 13.78 17.06 9.99
N LEU A 264 15.01 17.41 9.62
CA LEU A 264 15.47 17.25 8.23
C LEU A 264 15.56 15.77 7.82
N SER A 265 16.10 14.91 8.69
CA SER A 265 16.21 13.47 8.44
C SER A 265 14.84 12.80 8.27
N SER A 266 13.83 13.21 9.04
CA SER A 266 12.47 12.68 8.90
C SER A 266 11.76 13.16 7.63
N MET A 267 11.99 14.40 7.20
CA MET A 267 11.54 14.87 5.88
C MET A 267 12.17 14.05 4.74
N ILE A 268 13.47 13.73 4.81
CA ILE A 268 14.15 12.89 3.81
C ILE A 268 13.61 11.45 3.84
N LYS A 269 13.41 10.84 5.03
CA LYS A 269 12.73 9.55 5.18
C LYS A 269 11.37 9.55 4.47
N SER A 270 10.54 10.55 4.73
CA SER A 270 9.19 10.66 4.15
C SER A 270 9.19 10.86 2.63
N GLN A 271 10.21 11.51 2.05
CA GLN A 271 10.39 11.57 0.60
C GLN A 271 10.66 10.17 0.01
N VAL A 272 11.55 9.39 0.64
CA VAL A 272 11.85 8.01 0.23
C VAL A 272 10.62 7.11 0.38
N PHE A 273 9.88 7.22 1.49
CA PHE A 273 8.63 6.48 1.67
C PHE A 273 7.58 6.86 0.61
N GLY A 274 7.47 8.14 0.25
CA GLY A 274 6.61 8.61 -0.84
C GLY A 274 6.99 8.00 -2.19
N ALA A 275 8.29 7.88 -2.49
CA ALA A 275 8.80 7.21 -3.67
C ALA A 275 8.46 5.71 -3.66
N VAL A 276 8.72 5.00 -2.55
CA VAL A 276 8.43 3.56 -2.40
C VAL A 276 6.94 3.27 -2.62
N ILE A 277 6.05 3.97 -1.91
CA ILE A 277 4.59 3.80 -2.02
C ILE A 277 4.14 3.98 -3.47
N SER A 278 4.50 5.13 -4.07
CA SER A 278 4.01 5.48 -5.40
C SER A 278 4.55 4.56 -6.49
N VAL A 279 5.82 4.17 -6.44
CA VAL A 279 6.41 3.24 -7.41
C VAL A 279 5.82 1.83 -7.26
N VAL A 280 5.74 1.27 -6.05
CA VAL A 280 5.19 -0.08 -5.82
C VAL A 280 3.71 -0.14 -6.23
N SER A 281 2.90 0.83 -5.80
CA SER A 281 1.48 0.89 -6.20
C SER A 281 1.28 1.05 -7.70
N CYS A 282 2.08 1.89 -8.36
CA CYS A 282 1.98 2.04 -9.81
C CYS A 282 2.43 0.78 -10.55
N ALA A 283 3.52 0.13 -10.12
CA ALA A 283 4.01 -1.12 -10.70
C ALA A 283 2.98 -2.27 -10.60
N TRP A 284 2.27 -2.37 -9.48
CA TRP A 284 1.21 -3.36 -9.31
C TRP A 284 -0.04 -3.04 -10.14
N GLY A 285 -0.40 -1.77 -10.26
CA GLY A 285 -1.47 -1.32 -11.16
C GLY A 285 -1.19 -1.68 -12.62
N VAL A 286 -0.03 -1.30 -13.16
CA VAL A 286 0.29 -1.57 -14.59
C VAL A 286 0.61 -3.04 -14.91
N THR A 287 0.80 -3.89 -13.91
CA THR A 287 0.97 -5.36 -14.07
C THR A 287 -0.27 -6.16 -13.65
N THR A 288 -1.42 -5.48 -13.52
CA THR A 288 -2.71 -6.11 -13.20
C THR A 288 -3.28 -6.85 -14.41
N HIS A 289 -3.76 -8.08 -14.18
CA HIS A 289 -4.45 -8.92 -15.16
C HIS A 289 -5.62 -9.64 -14.47
N GLY A 290 -6.59 -10.14 -15.24
CA GLY A 290 -7.70 -10.96 -14.70
C GLY A 290 -8.95 -10.18 -14.28
N GLY A 291 -9.29 -9.11 -15.00
CA GLY A 291 -10.55 -8.38 -14.78
C GLY A 291 -10.61 -7.63 -13.45
N ALA A 292 -11.82 -7.25 -13.03
CA ALA A 292 -12.07 -6.53 -11.78
C ALA A 292 -11.56 -7.27 -10.53
N LYS A 293 -11.58 -8.61 -10.52
CA LYS A 293 -11.00 -9.42 -9.43
C LYS A 293 -9.49 -9.20 -9.31
N GLY A 294 -8.79 -9.21 -10.45
CA GLY A 294 -7.36 -8.95 -10.53
C GLY A 294 -6.97 -7.54 -10.07
N VAL A 295 -7.83 -6.53 -10.30
CA VAL A 295 -7.64 -5.17 -9.76
C VAL A 295 -7.66 -5.18 -8.23
N GLY A 296 -8.64 -5.88 -7.62
CA GLY A 296 -8.73 -6.02 -6.16
C GLY A 296 -7.50 -6.72 -5.56
N GLU A 297 -7.12 -7.89 -6.11
CA GLU A 297 -5.95 -8.65 -5.66
C GLU A 297 -4.62 -7.88 -5.83
N SER A 298 -4.48 -7.12 -6.91
CA SER A 298 -3.29 -6.30 -7.15
C SER A 298 -3.26 -5.07 -6.25
N THR A 299 -4.42 -4.48 -5.92
CA THR A 299 -4.53 -3.36 -4.98
C THR A 299 -4.14 -3.76 -3.57
N THR A 300 -4.65 -4.88 -3.04
CA THR A 300 -4.27 -5.35 -1.69
C THR A 300 -2.80 -5.75 -1.63
N SER A 301 -2.29 -6.46 -2.65
CA SER A 301 -0.88 -6.82 -2.76
C SER A 301 0.05 -5.60 -2.81
N ALA A 302 -0.36 -4.53 -3.52
CA ALA A 302 0.40 -3.29 -3.60
C ALA A 302 0.58 -2.62 -2.23
N VAL A 303 -0.49 -2.56 -1.43
CA VAL A 303 -0.43 -1.99 -0.06
C VAL A 303 0.51 -2.80 0.81
N VAL A 304 0.34 -4.13 0.87
CA VAL A 304 1.17 -5.01 1.72
C VAL A 304 2.65 -4.88 1.36
N ILE A 305 2.99 -4.87 0.08
CA ILE A 305 4.39 -4.79 -0.38
C ILE A 305 4.94 -3.36 -0.20
N SER A 306 4.10 -2.33 -0.30
CA SER A 306 4.49 -0.96 0.07
C SER A 306 4.80 -0.84 1.56
N LEU A 307 4.00 -1.45 2.44
CA LEU A 307 4.24 -1.47 3.89
C LEU A 307 5.53 -2.18 4.26
N VAL A 308 5.80 -3.36 3.68
CA VAL A 308 7.08 -4.07 3.86
C VAL A 308 8.25 -3.22 3.33
N GLY A 309 8.08 -2.59 2.17
CA GLY A 309 9.08 -1.67 1.60
C GLY A 309 9.37 -0.45 2.48
N ILE A 310 8.34 0.14 3.11
CA ILE A 310 8.50 1.24 4.07
C ILE A 310 9.34 0.80 5.26
N PHE A 311 9.03 -0.34 5.90
CA PHE A 311 9.80 -0.80 7.07
C PHE A 311 11.25 -1.17 6.73
N ILE A 312 11.51 -1.76 5.55
CA ILE A 312 12.88 -2.03 5.09
C ILE A 312 13.63 -0.71 4.83
N ALA A 313 12.99 0.26 4.17
CA ALA A 313 13.58 1.57 3.91
C ALA A 313 13.82 2.36 5.20
N ASP A 314 12.91 2.27 6.18
CA ASP A 314 13.03 2.93 7.48
C ASP A 314 14.25 2.39 8.25
N PHE A 315 14.37 1.06 8.36
CA PHE A 315 15.55 0.43 8.98
C PHE A 315 16.86 0.84 8.28
N ALA A 316 16.89 0.81 6.94
CA ALA A 316 18.08 1.18 6.18
C ALA A 316 18.46 2.67 6.33
N LEU A 317 17.48 3.58 6.36
CA LEU A 317 17.72 5.02 6.54
C LEU A 317 18.06 5.36 7.98
N SER A 318 17.42 4.74 8.97
CA SER A 318 17.79 4.85 10.39
C SER A 318 19.24 4.40 10.61
N TYR A 319 19.62 3.25 10.05
CA TYR A 319 21.00 2.77 10.09
C TYR A 319 21.98 3.78 9.46
N LEU A 320 21.68 4.29 8.26
CA LEU A 320 22.56 5.22 7.54
C LEU A 320 22.70 6.58 8.24
N PHE A 321 21.59 7.16 8.74
CA PHE A 321 21.64 8.47 9.41
C PHE A 321 22.25 8.41 10.81
N PHE A 322 22.02 7.33 11.58
CA PHE A 322 22.52 7.21 12.95
C PHE A 322 23.88 6.52 13.10
N GLN A 323 24.38 5.78 12.09
CA GLN A 323 25.77 5.27 12.09
C GLN A 323 26.72 5.98 11.12
N GLY A 324 26.26 6.47 9.96
CA GLY A 324 27.15 6.96 8.89
C GLY A 324 27.22 8.49 8.73
N ALA A 325 26.08 9.17 8.73
CA ALA A 325 26.02 10.60 8.42
C ALA A 325 26.22 11.52 9.64
N GLY A 326 25.72 11.12 10.81
CA GLY A 326 25.67 11.95 12.02
C GLY A 326 27.03 12.38 12.58
N ASP A 327 28.07 11.56 12.42
CA ASP A 327 29.43 11.90 12.84
C ASP A 327 30.26 12.53 11.70
N SER A 328 30.04 12.15 10.44
CA SER A 328 30.76 12.72 9.29
C SER A 328 30.50 14.23 9.12
N LEU A 329 29.25 14.68 9.25
CA LEU A 329 28.88 16.11 9.21
C LEU A 329 29.34 16.88 10.47
N LYS A 330 29.58 16.17 11.57
CA LYS A 330 30.10 16.69 12.85
C LYS A 330 31.56 17.10 12.74
N TYR A 331 32.35 16.41 11.91
CA TYR A 331 33.73 16.75 11.59
C TYR A 331 33.87 17.78 10.45
N ALA A 332 32.82 17.98 9.63
CA ALA A 332 32.83 18.94 8.52
C ALA A 332 32.29 20.34 8.88
N MET A 333 31.67 20.49 10.07
CA MET A 333 31.11 21.75 10.58
C MET A 333 31.62 22.09 12.00
N GLY A 334 32.74 21.50 12.41
CA GLY A 334 33.43 21.77 13.68
C GLY A 334 34.71 22.56 13.45
#